data_AF-A0A522F2N5-F1
#
_entry.id   AF-A0A522F2N5-F1
#
_cell.length_a   1.000
_cell.length_b   1.000
_cell.length_c   1.000
_cell.angle_alpha   90.00
_cell.angle_beta   90.00
_cell.angle_gamma   90.00
#
_symmetry.space_group_name_H-M   'P 1'
#
loop_
_entity.id
_entity.type
_entity.pdbx_description
1 polymer ?
#
loop_
_entity_poly.entity_id
_entity_poly.type
_entity_poly.pdbx_seq_one_letter_code
_entity_poly.pdbx_strand_id
1 'polypeptide(L)'
;MKLIRIMLLGLLCSFTLFNQAIAAKVDSDYNFQQERMQLTPDSVIAISSFDTEDHVTAYSYNGTRLWNAPFHAKILSWQIAGDYVFIFSKDRSGTKTYITCISRHSGALIWQKP
;
A
#
# COMPACT_ATOMS: atom_id res chain seq x y z
N MET A 1 -20.83 -13.35 -62.98
CA MET A 1 -21.41 -12.62 -61.81
C MET A 1 -21.49 -13.51 -60.56
N LYS A 2 -20.35 -13.95 -60.01
CA LYS A 2 -20.32 -14.75 -58.76
C LYS A 2 -19.24 -14.29 -57.75
N LEU A 3 -18.46 -13.26 -58.06
CA LEU A 3 -17.36 -12.79 -57.21
C LEU A 3 -17.67 -11.52 -56.40
N ILE A 4 -18.78 -10.82 -56.69
CA ILE A 4 -19.12 -9.57 -55.98
C ILE A 4 -19.87 -9.82 -54.66
N ARG A 5 -20.41 -11.02 -54.44
CA ARG A 5 -21.17 -11.34 -53.21
C ARG A 5 -20.31 -11.78 -52.02
N ILE A 6 -19.04 -12.11 -52.21
CA ILE A 6 -18.17 -12.59 -51.12
C ILE A 6 -17.48 -11.43 -50.39
N MET A 7 -17.30 -10.27 -51.04
CA MET A 7 -16.70 -9.11 -50.38
C MET A 7 -17.66 -8.34 -49.45
N LEU A 8 -18.98 -8.53 -49.57
CA LEU A 8 -19.94 -7.79 -48.74
C LEU A 8 -20.22 -8.45 -47.38
N LEU A 9 -19.94 -9.75 -47.21
CA LEU A 9 -20.13 -10.44 -45.94
C LEU A 9 -18.91 -10.33 -45.00
N GLY A 10 -17.72 -10.06 -45.54
CA GLY A 10 -16.51 -9.84 -44.75
C GLY A 10 -16.41 -8.43 -44.13
N LEU A 11 -17.26 -7.49 -44.58
CA LEU A 11 -17.22 -6.09 -44.14
C LEU A 11 -18.23 -5.78 -43.02
N LEU A 12 -19.08 -6.73 -42.62
CA LEU A 12 -20.13 -6.55 -41.61
C LEU A 12 -19.80 -7.15 -40.24
N CYS A 13 -18.68 -7.86 -40.08
CA CYS A 13 -18.18 -8.29 -38.77
C CYS A 13 -17.19 -7.31 -38.13
N SER A 14 -16.88 -6.19 -38.78
CA SER A 14 -15.89 -5.20 -38.33
C SER A 14 -16.49 -4.06 -37.49
N PHE A 15 -17.79 -4.09 -37.25
CA PHE A 15 -18.55 -3.21 -36.36
C PHE A 15 -19.19 -4.13 -35.32
N THR A 16 -18.88 -4.18 -34.03
CA THR A 16 -18.32 -3.22 -33.09
C THR A 16 -17.89 -4.03 -31.87
N LEU A 17 -16.64 -4.45 -31.79
CA LEU A 17 -16.03 -4.82 -30.51
C LEU A 17 -15.55 -3.55 -29.81
N PHE A 18 -16.49 -2.66 -29.47
CA PHE A 18 -16.25 -1.72 -28.38
C PHE A 18 -16.44 -2.53 -27.09
N ASN A 19 -15.41 -3.29 -26.72
CA ASN A 19 -15.16 -3.51 -25.30
C ASN A 19 -14.99 -2.09 -24.72
N GLN A 20 -16.05 -1.56 -24.13
CA GLN A 20 -15.88 -0.56 -23.10
C GLN A 20 -15.12 -1.30 -22.00
N ALA A 21 -13.80 -1.28 -22.09
CA ALA A 21 -12.98 -1.26 -20.91
C ALA A 21 -13.46 -0.02 -20.17
N ILE A 22 -14.44 -0.22 -19.28
CA ILE A 22 -14.66 0.70 -18.18
C ILE A 22 -13.31 0.72 -17.51
N ALA A 23 -12.51 1.74 -17.83
CA ALA A 23 -11.35 2.07 -17.06
C ALA A 23 -11.89 2.14 -15.64
N ALA A 24 -11.50 1.19 -14.80
CA ALA A 24 -11.82 1.23 -13.39
C ALA A 24 -11.45 2.64 -12.96
N LYS A 25 -12.45 3.39 -12.51
CA LYS A 25 -12.23 4.72 -11.97
C LYS A 25 -11.30 4.47 -10.80
N VAL A 26 -10.00 4.71 -10.99
CA VAL A 26 -9.02 4.69 -9.92
C VAL A 26 -9.43 5.87 -9.07
N ASP A 27 -10.29 5.61 -8.09
CA ASP A 27 -10.71 6.62 -7.15
C ASP A 27 -9.44 7.15 -6.51
N SER A 28 -9.25 8.45 -6.64
CA SER A 28 -8.05 9.17 -6.27
C SER A 28 -7.98 9.27 -4.75
N ASP A 29 -7.66 8.17 -4.07
CA ASP A 29 -7.74 8.10 -2.61
C ASP A 29 -6.41 8.35 -1.88
N TYR A 30 -5.34 8.76 -2.57
CA TYR A 30 -4.01 8.79 -1.98
C TYR A 30 -3.18 10.06 -2.25
N ASN A 31 -3.76 11.24 -2.05
CA ASN A 31 -2.94 12.42 -1.70
C ASN A 31 -2.65 12.46 -0.19
N PHE A 32 -2.33 11.31 0.40
CA PHE A 32 -1.90 11.24 1.79
C PHE A 32 -0.38 11.47 1.84
N GLN A 33 0.00 12.71 2.20
CA GLN A 33 1.38 13.18 2.38
C GLN A 33 1.98 12.61 3.68
N GLN A 34 1.90 11.30 3.90
CA GLN A 34 2.59 10.67 5.02
C GLN A 34 4.06 10.51 4.64
N GLU A 35 4.96 11.03 5.47
CA GLU A 35 6.36 10.64 5.38
C GLU A 35 6.46 9.14 5.59
N ARG A 36 6.65 8.38 4.51
CA ARG A 36 6.73 6.91 4.56
C ARG A 36 8.11 6.42 4.95
N MET A 37 9.03 7.33 5.22
CA MET A 37 10.40 7.04 5.57
C MET A 37 10.92 8.14 6.50
N GLN A 38 11.58 7.76 7.59
CA GLN A 38 12.29 8.68 8.46
C GLN A 38 13.69 8.14 8.76
N LEU A 39 14.64 9.07 8.84
CA LEU A 39 16.00 8.80 9.28
C LEU A 39 16.06 8.89 10.81
N THR A 40 16.85 8.02 11.41
CA THR A 40 17.25 8.04 12.82
C THR A 40 18.77 8.11 12.86
N PRO A 41 19.44 8.40 14.00
CA PRO A 41 20.90 8.51 14.01
C PRO A 41 21.67 7.32 13.41
N ASP A 42 21.10 6.12 13.47
CA ASP A 42 21.73 4.83 13.13
C ASP A 42 20.99 4.00 12.07
N SER A 43 19.77 4.38 11.68
CA SER A 43 18.94 3.58 10.77
C SER A 43 17.94 4.39 9.97
N VAL A 44 17.41 3.78 8.92
CA VAL A 44 16.27 4.26 8.13
C VAL A 44 15.07 3.39 8.46
N ILE A 45 13.95 4.00 8.84
CA ILE A 45 12.68 3.28 9.06
C ILE A 45 11.70 3.67 7.96
N ALA A 46 11.07 2.68 7.35
CA ALA A 46 10.13 2.87 6.26
C ALA A 46 8.81 2.11 6.48
N ILE A 47 7.72 2.68 5.96
CA ILE A 47 6.38 2.13 5.98
C ILE A 47 5.99 1.65 4.58
N SER A 48 5.89 0.33 4.41
CA SER A 48 5.30 -0.29 3.22
C SER A 48 3.83 -0.59 3.50
N SER A 49 2.97 -0.41 2.51
CA SER A 49 1.53 -0.57 2.66
C SER A 49 1.02 -1.38 1.49
N PHE A 50 0.32 -2.45 1.80
CA PHE A 50 -0.26 -3.39 0.86
C PHE A 50 -1.77 -3.49 1.14
N ASP A 51 -2.47 -4.20 0.26
CA ASP A 51 -3.92 -4.34 0.34
C ASP A 51 -4.36 -5.00 1.66
N THR A 52 -3.63 -6.03 2.09
CA THR A 52 -3.97 -6.86 3.25
C THR A 52 -3.27 -6.46 4.54
N GLU A 53 -2.08 -5.87 4.46
CA GLU A 53 -1.29 -5.48 5.63
C GLU A 53 -0.29 -4.37 5.30
N ASP A 54 0.16 -3.68 6.34
CA ASP A 54 1.25 -2.72 6.28
C ASP A 54 2.47 -3.28 7.01
N HIS A 55 3.62 -2.70 6.77
CA HIS A 55 4.88 -3.11 7.37
C HIS A 55 5.65 -1.88 7.83
N VAL A 56 6.21 -1.97 9.03
CA VAL A 56 7.27 -1.07 9.49
C VAL A 56 8.58 -1.82 9.39
N THR A 57 9.54 -1.31 8.63
CA THR A 57 10.82 -1.98 8.41
C THR A 57 11.96 -1.03 8.70
N ALA A 58 12.97 -1.49 9.43
CA ALA A 58 14.21 -0.77 9.62
C ALA A 58 15.33 -1.35 8.77
N TYR A 59 16.16 -0.44 8.26
CA TYR A 59 17.37 -0.73 7.50
C TYR A 59 18.55 0.05 8.09
N SER A 60 19.74 -0.53 8.04
CA SER A 60 20.97 0.24 8.19
C SER A 60 21.17 1.16 6.98
N TYR A 61 22.08 2.13 7.09
CA TYR A 61 22.39 3.05 5.99
C TYR A 61 23.01 2.40 4.75
N ASN A 62 23.58 1.20 4.88
CA ASN A 62 24.05 0.42 3.74
C ASN A 62 22.95 -0.45 3.10
N GLY A 63 21.69 -0.33 3.55
CA GLY A 63 20.55 -1.06 3.00
C GLY A 63 20.31 -2.45 3.57
N THR A 64 21.04 -2.87 4.62
CA THR A 64 20.79 -4.16 5.29
C THR A 64 19.52 -4.06 6.13
N ARG A 65 18.57 -4.97 5.92
CA ARG A 65 17.36 -5.05 6.76
C ARG A 65 17.72 -5.46 8.19
N LEU A 66 17.36 -4.62 9.16
CA LEU A 66 17.57 -4.87 10.59
C LEU A 66 16.40 -5.66 11.18
N TRP A 67 15.17 -5.20 10.94
CA TRP A 67 13.94 -5.85 11.40
C TRP A 67 12.75 -5.46 10.53
N ASN A 68 11.69 -6.25 10.60
CA ASN A 68 10.41 -6.03 9.90
C ASN A 68 9.25 -6.39 10.84
N ALA A 69 8.34 -5.46 11.04
CA ALA A 69 7.15 -5.62 11.88
C ALA A 69 5.88 -5.51 11.00
N PRO A 70 5.13 -6.62 10.82
CA PRO A 70 3.87 -6.60 10.08
C PRO A 70 2.73 -6.01 10.92
N PHE A 71 1.84 -5.28 10.27
CA PHE A 71 0.62 -4.67 10.82
C PHE A 71 -0.56 -5.04 9.93
N HIS A 72 -1.45 -5.92 10.40
CA HIS A 72 -2.68 -6.22 9.66
C HIS A 72 -3.61 -4.99 9.57
N ALA A 73 -3.58 -4.12 10.57
CA ALA A 73 -4.25 -2.82 10.53
C ALA A 73 -3.59 -1.89 9.50
N LYS A 74 -4.36 -0.95 8.94
CA LYS A 74 -3.85 0.11 8.07
C LYS A 74 -3.22 1.21 8.92
N ILE A 75 -1.94 1.48 8.70
CA ILE A 75 -1.19 2.55 9.35
C ILE A 75 -1.69 3.88 8.77
N LEU A 76 -2.13 4.76 9.65
CA LEU A 76 -2.61 6.10 9.30
C LEU A 76 -1.57 7.17 9.63
N SER A 77 -0.77 6.96 10.67
CA SER A 77 0.31 7.87 11.04
C SER A 77 1.31 7.12 11.91
N TRP A 78 2.51 7.68 12.03
CA TRP A 78 3.57 7.16 12.86
C TRP A 78 4.53 8.27 13.24
N GLN A 79 5.23 8.08 14.36
CA GLN A 79 6.24 9.00 14.87
C GLN A 79 7.33 8.21 15.61
N ILE A 80 8.55 8.74 15.59
CA ILE A 80 9.67 8.20 16.37
C ILE A 80 9.90 9.12 17.57
N ALA A 81 10.03 8.54 18.76
CA ALA A 81 10.47 9.27 19.95
C ALA A 81 11.40 8.40 20.79
N GLY A 82 12.68 8.78 20.85
CA GLY A 82 13.72 8.01 21.51
C GLY A 82 13.87 6.61 20.92
N ASP A 83 13.74 5.59 21.76
CA ASP A 83 13.87 4.18 21.37
C ASP A 83 12.55 3.53 20.93
N TYR A 84 11.54 4.35 20.65
CA TYR A 84 10.19 3.90 20.37
C TYR A 84 9.67 4.43 19.04
N VAL A 85 8.88 3.59 18.38
CA VAL A 85 8.06 3.98 17.22
C VAL A 85 6.60 3.85 17.62
N PHE A 86 5.88 4.96 17.53
CA PHE A 86 4.46 5.05 17.80
C PHE A 86 3.70 5.01 16.50
N ILE A 87 2.69 4.15 16.41
CA ILE A 87 1.97 3.86 15.18
C ILE A 87 0.48 4.01 15.48
N PHE A 88 -0.15 4.96 14.79
CA PHE A 88 -1.60 5.10 14.79
C PHE A 88 -2.16 4.34 13.59
N SER A 89 -3.05 3.39 13.85
CA SER A 89 -3.59 2.50 12.84
C SER A 89 -5.09 2.33 13.00
N LYS A 90 -5.73 1.81 11.96
CA LYS A 90 -7.15 1.47 11.91
C LYS A 90 -7.31 0.07 11.35
N ASP A 91 -8.19 -0.74 11.95
CA ASP A 91 -8.53 -2.04 11.39
C ASP A 91 -9.01 -1.91 9.94
N ARG A 92 -8.81 -2.95 9.12
CA ARG A 92 -9.17 -2.89 7.70
C ARG A 92 -10.68 -2.77 7.47
N SER A 93 -11.51 -3.28 8.38
CA SER A 93 -12.97 -3.06 8.43
C SER A 93 -13.37 -1.64 8.84
N GLY A 94 -12.45 -0.89 9.42
CA GLY A 94 -12.62 0.49 9.81
C GLY A 94 -13.50 0.75 11.04
N THR A 95 -13.64 -0.23 11.92
CA THR A 95 -14.44 -0.18 13.15
C THR A 95 -13.64 0.22 14.39
N LYS A 96 -12.31 0.08 14.36
CA LYS A 96 -11.44 0.29 15.52
C LYS A 96 -10.14 0.97 15.10
N THR A 97 -9.67 1.86 15.95
CA THR A 97 -8.33 2.41 15.87
C THR A 97 -7.42 1.72 16.87
N TYR A 98 -6.12 1.88 16.69
CA TYR A 98 -5.13 1.46 17.67
C TYR A 98 -3.98 2.46 17.71
N ILE A 99 -3.44 2.69 18.91
CA ILE A 99 -2.09 3.22 19.10
C ILE A 99 -1.21 2.05 19.53
N THR A 100 -0.17 1.80 18.74
CA THR A 100 0.80 0.73 18.99
C THR A 100 2.16 1.35 19.22
N CYS A 101 2.86 0.87 20.25
CA CYS A 101 4.26 1.21 20.52
C CYS A 101 5.13 -0.02 20.27
N ILE A 102 6.14 0.14 19.42
CA ILE A 102 7.16 -0.87 19.16
C ILE A 102 8.55 -0.33 19.49
N SER A 103 9.48 -1.23 19.78
CA SER A 103 10.89 -0.87 19.93
C SER A 103 11.48 -0.46 18.58
N ARG A 104 12.18 0.66 18.54
CA ARG A 104 12.94 1.16 17.37
C ARG A 104 14.10 0.23 17.00
N HIS A 105 14.64 -0.51 17.96
CA HIS A 105 15.82 -1.35 17.79
C HIS A 105 15.51 -2.75 17.25
N SER A 106 14.33 -3.27 17.57
CA SER A 106 13.96 -4.66 17.24
C SER A 106 12.63 -4.82 16.51
N GLY A 107 11.81 -3.76 16.43
CA GLY A 107 10.43 -3.86 15.95
C GLY A 107 9.50 -4.62 16.89
N ALA A 108 9.95 -5.02 18.08
CA ALA A 108 9.15 -5.79 19.02
C ALA A 108 8.00 -4.95 19.60
N LEU A 109 6.81 -5.55 19.69
CA LEU A 109 5.66 -4.95 20.34
C LEU A 109 5.93 -4.71 21.82
N ILE A 110 5.73 -3.47 22.28
CA ILE A 110 5.82 -3.10 23.69
C ILE A 110 4.42 -3.04 24.28
N TRP A 111 3.52 -2.31 23.64
CA TRP A 111 2.11 -2.26 24.02
C TRP A 111 1.25 -1.82 22.85
N GLN A 112 -0.04 -2.12 22.96
CA GLN A 112 -1.09 -1.62 22.06
C GLN A 112 -2.32 -1.23 22.87
N LYS A 113 -2.99 -0.15 22.45
CA LYS A 113 -4.28 0.30 22.99
C LYS A 113 -5.26 0.56 21.85
N PRO A 114 -6.55 0.23 22.02
CA PRO A 114 -7.61 0.61 21.08
C PRO A 114 -7.84 2.13 21.08
#